data_AF-X1ASD8-F1
#
_entry.id   AF-X1ASD8-F1
#
_cell.length_a   1.000
_cell.length_b   1.000
_cell.length_c   1.000
_cell.angle_alpha   90.00
_cell.angle_beta   90.00
_cell.angle_gamma   90.00
#
_symmetry.space_group_name_H-M   'P 1'
#
loop_
_entity.id
_entity.type
_entity.pdbx_description
1 polymer ?
#
loop_
_entity_poly.entity_id
_entity_poly.type
_entity_poly.pdbx_seq_one_letter_code
_entity_poly.pdbx_strand_id
1 'polypeptide(L)'
;MDGDRFGGLSSAILMTARSAMNSLFGENINEIIVRGETGYFIVSNAGRFVLVGAGTIIQTMMKTVKVFRIAANKIREILSRV
;
A
#
# COMPACT_ATOMS: atom_id res chain seq x y z
N MET A 1 6.58 15.18 -9.88
CA MET A 1 6.72 14.83 -8.46
C MET A 1 7.75 13.72 -8.39
N ASP A 2 8.74 13.85 -7.50
CA ASP A 2 9.86 12.91 -7.39
C ASP A 2 9.38 11.59 -6.78
N GLY A 3 9.65 10.47 -7.46
CA GLY A 3 9.18 9.13 -7.07
C GLY A 3 9.67 8.73 -5.69
N ASP A 4 10.88 9.16 -5.31
CA ASP A 4 11.51 8.85 -4.03
C ASP A 4 10.77 9.50 -2.87
N ARG A 5 10.35 10.76 -3.04
CA ARG A 5 9.57 11.49 -2.03
C ARG A 5 8.20 10.86 -1.83
N PHE A 6 7.58 10.39 -2.92
CA PHE A 6 6.29 9.72 -2.87
C PHE A 6 6.39 8.34 -2.20
N GLY A 7 7.45 7.59 -2.47
CA GLY A 7 7.77 6.34 -1.79
C GLY A 7 7.97 6.53 -0.28
N GLY A 8 8.81 7.49 0.12
CA GLY A 8 9.06 7.80 1.52
C GLY A 8 7.79 8.20 2.29
N LEU A 9 6.96 9.07 1.71
CA LEU A 9 5.68 9.45 2.31
C LEU A 9 4.73 8.26 2.44
N SER A 10 4.62 7.42 1.40
CA SER A 10 3.76 6.24 1.41
C SER A 10 4.19 5.23 2.48
N SER A 11 5.49 5.04 2.66
CA SER A 11 6.05 4.22 3.74
C SER A 11 5.69 4.78 5.12
N ALA A 12 5.86 6.09 5.33
CA ALA A 12 5.54 6.73 6.60
C ALA A 12 4.05 6.59 6.95
N ILE A 13 3.15 6.78 5.98
CA ILE A 13 1.71 6.59 6.15
C ILE A 13 1.40 5.15 6.54
N LEU A 14 1.93 4.16 5.80
CA LEU A 14 1.69 2.74 6.09
C LEU A 14 2.19 2.34 7.48
N MET A 15 3.40 2.76 7.85
CA MET A 15 3.98 2.46 9.16
C MET A 15 3.17 3.09 10.30
N THR A 16 2.76 4.34 10.14
CA THR A 16 1.98 5.06 11.15
C THR A 16 0.61 4.42 11.34
N ALA A 17 -0.09 4.13 10.24
CA ALA A 17 -1.41 3.49 10.29
C ALA A 17 -1.32 2.07 10.90
N ARG A 18 -0.28 1.31 10.53
CA ARG A 18 -0.02 -0.01 11.10
C ARG A 18 0.24 0.05 12.61
N SER A 19 1.03 1.03 13.06
CA SER A 19 1.29 1.25 14.49
C SER A 19 0.00 1.58 15.22
N ALA A 20 -0.81 2.50 14.69
CA ALA A 20 -2.08 2.90 15.30
C ALA A 20 -3.06 1.72 15.40
N MET A 21 -3.23 0.94 14.33
CA MET A 21 -4.14 -0.22 14.35
C MET A 21 -3.69 -1.29 15.31
N ASN A 22 -2.38 -1.55 15.39
CA ASN A 22 -1.87 -2.54 16.31
C ASN A 22 -2.06 -2.09 17.77
N SER A 23 -1.82 -0.82 18.08
CA SER A 23 -1.99 -0.27 19.43
C SER A 23 -3.44 -0.17 19.87
N LEU A 24 -4.37 0.17 18.96
CA LEU A 24 -5.77 0.41 19.30
C LEU A 24 -6.65 -0.85 19.21
N PHE A 25 -6.34 -1.74 18.27
CA PHE A 25 -7.21 -2.88 17.93
C PHE A 25 -6.49 -4.23 17.96
N GLY A 26 -5.17 -4.26 18.16
CA GLY A 26 -4.37 -5.51 18.07
C GLY A 26 -4.31 -6.08 16.65
N GLU A 27 -4.68 -5.30 15.64
CA GLU A 27 -4.77 -5.73 14.24
C GLU A 27 -3.66 -5.13 13.38
N ASN A 28 -3.35 -5.82 12.29
CA ASN A 28 -2.31 -5.40 11.36
C ASN A 28 -2.91 -4.92 10.03
N ILE A 29 -2.43 -3.80 9.50
CA ILE A 29 -2.84 -3.31 8.18
C ILE A 29 -1.93 -3.87 7.10
N ASN A 30 -2.54 -4.47 6.08
CA ASN A 30 -1.83 -4.90 4.88
C ASN A 30 -1.85 -3.88 3.74
N GLU A 31 -2.84 -2.98 3.73
CA GLU A 31 -3.09 -2.10 2.60
C GLU A 31 -3.86 -0.85 3.02
N ILE A 32 -3.53 0.29 2.43
CA ILE A 32 -4.24 1.56 2.60
C ILE A 32 -4.74 1.99 1.22
N ILE A 33 -6.00 2.40 1.17
CA ILE A 33 -6.63 2.94 -0.03
C ILE A 33 -7.14 4.33 0.32
N VAL A 34 -6.66 5.34 -0.40
CA VAL A 34 -7.20 6.70 -0.28
C VAL A 34 -7.91 7.02 -1.57
N ARG A 35 -9.21 7.31 -1.46
CA ARG A 35 -10.07 7.68 -2.58
C ARG A 35 -10.23 9.20 -2.60
N GLY A 36 -9.91 9.81 -3.74
CA GLY A 36 -10.28 11.18 -4.07
C GLY A 36 -11.55 11.23 -4.91
N GLU A 37 -11.92 12.43 -5.36
CA GLU A 37 -13.11 12.65 -6.18
C GLU A 37 -13.02 11.97 -7.56
N THR A 38 -11.85 12.05 -8.20
CA THR A 38 -11.60 11.59 -9.57
C THR A 38 -10.49 10.54 -9.64
N GLY A 39 -10.16 9.90 -8.53
CA GLY A 39 -9.09 8.91 -8.51
C GLY A 39 -8.87 8.27 -7.14
N TYR A 40 -7.83 7.47 -7.06
CA TYR A 40 -7.44 6.77 -5.85
C TYR A 40 -5.94 6.51 -5.86
N PHE A 41 -5.37 6.33 -4.66
CA PHE A 41 -4.04 5.78 -4.49
C PHE A 41 -4.06 4.64 -3.47
N ILE A 42 -3.16 3.68 -3.67
CA ILE A 42 -3.05 2.45 -2.90
C ILE A 42 -1.62 2.30 -2.41
N VAL A 43 -1.46 1.96 -1.14
CA VAL A 43 -0.19 1.51 -0.55
C VAL A 43 -0.37 0.10 -0.02
N SER A 44 0.38 -0.85 -0.55
CA SER A 44 0.35 -2.25 -0.10
C SER A 44 1.67 -2.61 0.57
N ASN A 45 1.57 -3.29 1.72
CA ASN A 45 2.73 -3.82 2.44
C ASN A 45 3.36 -4.98 1.66
N ALA A 46 4.60 -4.82 1.19
CA ALA A 46 5.37 -5.85 0.49
C ALA A 46 6.57 -6.37 1.32
N GLY A 47 6.45 -6.38 2.66
CA GLY A 47 7.51 -6.81 3.56
C GLY A 47 8.48 -5.67 3.86
N ARG A 48 9.74 -5.78 3.40
CA ARG A 48 10.76 -4.71 3.52
C ARG A 48 10.50 -3.54 2.57
N PHE A 49 9.53 -3.68 1.68
CA PHE A 49 9.18 -2.71 0.64
C PHE A 49 7.72 -2.31 0.74
N VAL A 50 7.39 -1.20 0.09
CA VAL A 50 6.00 -0.78 -0.14
C VAL A 50 5.73 -0.79 -1.64
N LEU A 51 4.57 -1.30 -2.03
CA LEU A 51 4.08 -1.17 -3.40
C LEU A 51 3.08 -0.02 -3.42
N VAL A 52 3.34 0.99 -4.25
CA VAL A 52 2.50 2.18 -4.34
C VAL A 52 1.93 2.31 -5.75
N GLY A 53 0.64 2.60 -5.84
CA GLY A 53 -0.07 2.77 -7.11
C GLY A 53 -1.11 3.87 -7.02
N ALA A 54 -1.49 4.40 -8.18
CA ALA A 54 -2.58 5.36 -8.30
C ALA A 54 -3.37 5.08 -9.58
N GLY A 55 -4.64 5.47 -9.58
CA GLY A 55 -5.51 5.38 -10.74
C GLY A 55 -6.57 6.46 -10.74
N THR A 56 -7.06 6.84 -11.91
CA THR A 56 -8.09 7.88 -12.10
C THR A 56 -9.48 7.30 -12.37
N ILE A 57 -9.59 6.00 -12.65
CA ILE A 57 -10.86 5.34 -12.94
C ILE A 57 -11.33 4.57 -11.70
N ILE A 58 -12.14 5.20 -10.85
CA ILE A 58 -12.59 4.64 -9.55
C ILE A 58 -13.24 3.26 -9.69
N GLN A 59 -13.94 2.99 -10.80
CA GLN A 59 -14.57 1.71 -11.08
C GLN A 59 -13.57 0.55 -11.14
N THR A 60 -12.29 0.84 -11.43
CA THR A 60 -11.21 -0.16 -11.46
C THR A 60 -10.49 -0.32 -10.12
N MET A 61 -10.79 0.53 -9.13
CA MET A 61 -10.07 0.57 -7.84
C MET A 61 -9.97 -0.81 -7.19
N MET A 62 -11.09 -1.50 -7.01
CA MET A 62 -11.07 -2.82 -6.34
C MET A 62 -10.34 -3.89 -7.15
N LYS A 63 -10.29 -3.77 -8.48
CA LYS A 63 -9.49 -4.65 -9.33
C LYS A 63 -8.01 -4.36 -9.11
N THR A 64 -7.61 -3.10 -9.06
CA THR A 64 -6.24 -2.66 -8.78
C THR A 64 -5.80 -3.12 -7.40
N VAL A 65 -6.62 -2.95 -6.36
CA VAL A 65 -6.37 -3.45 -5.00
C VAL A 65 -6.05 -4.94 -5.00
N LYS A 66 -6.87 -5.77 -5.67
CA LYS A 66 -6.63 -7.22 -5.75
C LYS A 66 -5.30 -7.55 -6.43
N VAL A 67 -4.97 -6.88 -7.53
CA VAL A 67 -3.70 -7.08 -8.26
C VAL A 67 -2.51 -6.67 -7.40
N PHE A 68 -2.59 -5.51 -6.74
CA PHE A 68 -1.55 -4.99 -5.87
C PHE A 68 -1.28 -5.91 -4.68
N ARG A 69 -2.33 -6.47 -4.08
CA ARG A 69 -2.19 -7.47 -3.01
C ARG A 69 -1.45 -8.72 -3.46
N ILE A 70 -1.78 -9.25 -4.64
CA ILE A 70 -1.10 -10.42 -5.21
C ILE A 70 0.37 -10.08 -5.48
N ALA A 71 0.63 -8.92 -6.10
CA ALA A 71 1.98 -8.47 -6.41
C ALA A 71 2.82 -8.25 -5.15
N ALA A 72 2.27 -7.58 -4.13
CA ALA A 72 2.95 -7.32 -2.86
C ALA A 72 3.32 -8.63 -2.12
N ASN A 73 2.43 -9.62 -2.14
CA ASN A 73 2.72 -10.95 -1.57
C ASN A 73 3.83 -11.67 -2.34
N LYS A 74 3.81 -11.64 -3.68
CA LYS A 74 4.88 -12.22 -4.51
C LYS A 74 6.23 -11.53 -4.27
N ILE A 75 6.23 -10.19 -4.22
CA ILE A 75 7.44 -9.40 -3.93
C ILE A 75 8.00 -9.78 -2.57
N ARG A 76 7.14 -9.86 -1.55
CA ARG A 76 7.53 -10.26 -0.20
C ARG A 76 8.19 -11.64 -0.21
N GLU A 77 7.60 -12.61 -0.91
CA GLU A 77 8.14 -13.97 -0.99
C GLU A 77 9.50 -14.05 -1.71
N ILE A 78 9.64 -13.34 -2.83
CA ILE A 78 10.88 -13.34 -3.62
C ILE A 78 12.00 -12.65 -2.83
N LEU A 79 11.71 -11.48 -2.26
CA LEU A 79 12.71 -10.65 -1.60
C LEU A 79 12.95 -11.00 -0.13
N SER A 80 12.15 -11.90 0.46
CA SER A 80 12.48 -12.47 1.77
C SER A 80 13.60 -13.53 1.71
N ARG A 81 13.97 -13.97 0.52
CA ARG A 81 15.03 -14.98 0.29
C ARG A 81 16.40 -14.37 0.00
N VAL A 82 16.49 -13.04 -0.01
CA VAL A 82 17.69 -12.23 -0.27
C VAL A 82 18.05 -11.45 0.98
#